data_AF-A0A077NBD1-F1
#
_entry.id   AF-A0A077NBD1-F1
#
_cell.length_a   1.000
_cell.length_b   1.000
_cell.length_c   1.000
_cell.angle_alpha   90.00
_cell.angle_beta   90.00
_cell.angle_gamma   90.00
#
_symmetry.space_group_name_H-M   'P 1'
#
loop_
_entity.id
_entity.type
_entity.pdbx_description
1 polymer ?
#
loop_
_entity_poly.entity_id
_entity_poly.type
_entity_poly.pdbx_seq_one_letter_code
_entity_poly.pdbx_strand_id
1 'polypeptide(L)' 'MLPLDGNNIQLICEIDEQGSFVGNKKNQRGLWYAWEPRLKRIVAHVFGDRSRKTLDKLLVMLPIVRLSLQDSIHAQ' A
#
# COMPACT_ATOMS: atom_id res chain seq x y z
N MET A 1 15.94 8.56 13.40
CA MET A 1 16.73 7.54 12.67
C MET A 1 16.71 6.30 13.54
N LEU A 2 15.85 5.32 13.24
CA LEU A 2 15.78 4.09 14.04
C LEU A 2 16.96 3.17 13.68
N PRO A 3 17.56 2.48 14.64
CA PRO A 3 18.69 1.59 14.38
C PRO A 3 18.18 0.36 13.63
N LEU A 4 18.84 0.04 12.52
CA LEU A 4 18.65 -1.21 11.79
C LEU A 4 19.52 -2.26 12.48
N ASP A 5 18.98 -2.94 13.47
CA ASP A 5 19.52 -4.21 13.94
C ASP A 5 19.56 -5.19 12.75
N GLY A 6 20.77 -5.67 12.46
CA GLY A 6 21.32 -5.95 11.13
C GLY A 6 20.76 -7.14 10.35
N ASN A 7 19.49 -7.49 10.50
CA ASN A 7 18.78 -8.45 9.63
C ASN A 7 17.28 -8.14 9.45
N ASN A 8 16.76 -7.05 10.00
CA ASN A 8 15.33 -6.74 9.94
C ASN A 8 15.07 -5.59 8.95
N ILE A 9 14.75 -5.92 7.69
CA ILE A 9 14.35 -4.92 6.70
C ILE A 9 12.88 -4.55 6.95
N GLN A 10 12.66 -3.40 7.57
CA GLN A 10 11.32 -2.82 7.69
C GLN A 10 11.02 -1.95 6.46
N LEU A 11 9.92 -2.24 5.77
CA LEU A 11 9.36 -1.35 4.74
C LEU A 11 8.25 -0.52 5.39
N ILE A 12 8.34 0.79 5.25
CA ILE A 12 7.26 1.71 5.60
C ILE A 12 6.64 2.15 4.28
N CYS A 13 5.39 1.77 4.06
CA CYS A 13 4.68 2.09 2.83
C CYS A 13 3.41 2.88 3.14
N GLU A 14 3.15 3.88 2.32
CA GLU A 14 1.85 4.53 2.22
C GLU A 14 0.99 3.75 1.23
N ILE A 15 -0.28 3.54 1.55
CA ILE A 15 -1.24 2.89 0.64
C ILE A 15 -2.23 3.95 0.19
N ASP A 16 -2.42 4.04 -1.12
CA ASP A 16 -3.32 5.02 -1.72
C ASP A 16 -3.99 4.46 -2.98
N GLU A 17 -5.06 5.12 -3.41
CA GLU A 17 -5.83 4.78 -4.60
C GLU A 17 -5.98 5.98 -5.52
N GLN A 18 -5.67 5.75 -6.80
CA GLN A 18 -5.87 6.72 -7.86
C GLN A 18 -6.99 6.24 -8.80
N GLY A 19 -7.98 7.12 -9.00
CA GLY A 19 -9.00 6.94 -10.02
C GLY A 19 -8.66 7.69 -11.30
N SER A 20 -8.83 7.03 -12.45
CA SER A 20 -8.77 7.66 -13.77
C SER A 20 -9.88 7.13 -14.68
N PHE A 21 -10.00 7.72 -15.86
CA PHE A 21 -10.92 7.30 -16.91
C PHE A 21 -10.14 7.00 -18.18
N VAL A 22 -10.47 5.88 -18.85
CA VAL A 22 -9.82 5.52 -20.11
C VAL A 22 -10.78 5.77 -21.27
N GLY A 23 -10.51 6.84 -22.02
CA GLY A 23 -11.30 7.29 -23.16
C GLY A 23 -12.59 8.02 -22.79
N ASN A 24 -13.41 7.46 -21.89
CA ASN A 24 -14.65 8.11 -21.43
C ASN A 24 -14.96 7.83 -19.94
N LYS A 25 -15.87 8.63 -19.37
CA LYS A 25 -16.24 8.57 -17.94
C LYS A 25 -16.91 7.26 -17.48
N LYS A 26 -17.48 6.47 -18.40
CA LYS A 26 -18.06 5.15 -18.08
C LYS A 26 -16.99 4.08 -17.90
N ASN A 27 -15.79 4.30 -18.41
CA ASN A 27 -14.66 3.39 -18.31
C ASN A 27 -13.69 3.84 -17.21
N GLN A 28 -14.17 3.80 -15.97
CA GLN A 28 -13.36 4.08 -14.79
C GLN A 28 -12.31 3.00 -14.57
N ARG A 29 -11.10 3.42 -14.20
CA ARG A 29 -10.00 2.55 -13.79
C ARG A 29 -9.49 3.04 -12.45
N GLY A 30 -9.52 2.18 -11.44
CA GLY A 30 -8.86 2.44 -10.16
C GLY A 30 -7.53 1.70 -10.12
N LEU A 31 -6.50 2.37 -9.63
CA LEU A 31 -5.18 1.85 -9.35
C LEU A 31 -4.94 1.99 -7.85
N TRP A 32 -4.76 0.87 -7.17
CA TRP A 32 -4.27 0.84 -5.80
C TRP A 32 -2.78 0.56 -5.82
N TYR A 33 -2.02 1.23 -4.95
CA TYR A 33 -0.58 1.06 -4.87
C TYR A 33 -0.06 1.23 -3.46
N ALA A 34 1.08 0.58 -3.19
CA ALA A 34 1.86 0.78 -1.99
C ALA A 34 3.17 1.51 -2.35
N TRP A 35 3.35 2.69 -1.80
CA TRP A 35 4.47 3.59 -2.05
C TRP A 35 5.46 3.59 -0.89
N GLU A 36 6.73 3.29 -1.16
CA GLU A 36 7.80 3.41 -0.18
C GLU A 36 8.52 4.76 -0.43
N PRO A 37 8.34 5.77 0.46
CA PRO A 37 8.81 7.13 0.20
C PRO A 37 10.33 7.31 0.28
N ARG A 38 11.03 6.44 1.01
CA ARG A 38 12.50 6.52 1.20
C ARG A 38 13.26 6.03 -0.04
N LEU A 39 12.77 4.98 -0.68
CA LEU A 39 13.24 4.36 -1.91
C LEU A 39 12.59 5.00 -3.14
N LYS A 40 11.56 5.83 -2.93
CA LYS A 40 10.80 6.52 -3.98
C LYS A 40 10.31 5.56 -5.05
N ARG A 41 9.70 4.45 -4.63
CA ARG A 41 9.19 3.43 -5.55
C ARG A 41 7.86 2.83 -5.09
N ILE A 42 7.09 2.40 -6.08
CA ILE A 42 5.93 1.55 -5.85
C ILE A 42 6.42 0.12 -5.63
N VAL A 43 6.04 -0.50 -4.50
CA VAL A 43 6.46 -1.86 -4.15
C VAL A 43 5.42 -2.92 -4.49
N ALA A 44 4.15 -2.53 -4.59
CA ALA A 44 3.06 -3.37 -5.06
C ALA A 44 1.96 -2.48 -5.65
N HIS A 45 1.18 -3.02 -6.58
CA HIS A 45 0.03 -2.33 -7.16
C HIS A 45 -1.01 -3.34 -7.66
N VAL A 46 -2.28 -2.90 -7.70
CA VAL A 46 -3.39 -3.69 -8.25
C VAL A 46 -4.43 -2.79 -8.89
N PHE A 47 -4.97 -3.21 -10.03
CA PHE A 47 -6.13 -2.54 -10.62
C PHE A 47 -7.43 -3.07 -10.02
N GLY A 48 -8.37 -2.17 -9.77
CA GLY A 48 -9.70 -2.54 -9.29
C GLY A 48 -10.52 -1.32 -8.86
N ASP A 49 -11.67 -1.60 -8.28
CA ASP A 49 -12.57 -0.59 -7.73
C ASP A 49 -12.13 -0.11 -6.34
N ARG A 50 -12.81 0.90 -5.80
CA ARG A 50 -12.62 1.42 -4.44
C ARG A 50 -13.23 0.50 -3.38
N SER A 51 -12.85 -0.78 -3.37
CA SER A 51 -13.38 -1.77 -2.45
C SER A 51 -12.30 -2.35 -1.54
N ARG A 52 -12.71 -2.76 -0.33
CA ARG A 52 -11.86 -3.52 0.59
C ARG A 52 -11.30 -4.78 -0.07
N LYS A 53 -12.09 -5.45 -0.92
CA LYS A 53 -11.65 -6.63 -1.68
C LYS A 53 -10.45 -6.34 -2.59
N THR A 54 -10.41 -5.16 -3.21
CA THR A 54 -9.26 -4.75 -4.04
C THR A 54 -8.06 -4.38 -3.16
N LEU A 55 -8.28 -3.73 -2.02
CA LEU A 55 -7.23 -3.48 -1.03
C LEU A 55 -6.62 -4.79 -0.48
N ASP A 56 -7.44 -5.78 -0.14
CA ASP A 56 -6.97 -7.07 0.37
C ASP A 56 -6.06 -7.78 -0.65
N LYS A 57 -6.36 -7.66 -1.95
CA LYS A 57 -5.49 -8.17 -3.01
C LYS A 57 -4.13 -7.47 -3.04
N LEU A 58 -4.11 -6.15 -2.82
CA LEU A 58 -2.85 -5.41 -2.71
C LEU A 58 -2.04 -5.89 -1.51
N LEU A 59 -2.69 -6.07 -0.35
CA LEU A 59 -2.03 -6.51 0.88
C LEU A 59 -1.41 -7.90 0.74
N VAL A 60 -2.06 -8.82 0.01
CA VAL A 60 -1.49 -10.15 -0.30
C VAL A 60 -0.27 -10.07 -1.23
N MET A 61 -0.21 -9.06 -2.10
CA MET A 61 0.94 -8.85 -3.00
C MET A 61 2.15 -8.24 -2.30
N LEU A 62 1.95 -7.59 -1.15
CA LEU A 62 3.08 -7.10 -0.37
C LEU A 62 3.86 -8.32 0.14
N PRO A 63 5.17 -8.42 -0.12
CA PRO A 63 5.98 -9.44 0.52
C PRO A 63 5.77 -9.29 2.03
N ILE A 64 5.65 -10.41 2.75
CA ILE A 64 5.42 -10.46 4.21
C ILE A 64 6.61 -9.77 4.91
N VAL A 65 6.64 -8.45 4.89
CA VAL A 65 7.35 -7.62 5.83
C VAL A 65 6.33 -7.46 6.92
N ARG A 66 6.60 -8.16 8.03
CA ARG A 66 5.79 -8.22 9.25
C ARG A 66 5.17 -6.85 9.50
N LEU A 67 3.90 -6.70 9.11
CA LEU A 67 3.12 -5.51 9.38
C LEU A 67 2.90 -5.53 10.89
N SER A 68 3.79 -4.89 11.64
CA SER A 68 3.39 -4.34 12.94
C SER A 68 2.40 -3.24 12.61
N LEU A 69 1.13 -3.64 12.42
CA LEU A 69 0.01 -2.77 12.71
C LEU A 69 0.21 -2.41 14.19
N GLN A 70 0.90 -1.29 14.45
CA GLN A 70 0.86 -0.71 15.77
C GLN A 70 -0.59 -0.33 15.98
N ASP A 71 -1.25 -1.15 16.79
CA ASP A 71 -2.54 -0.90 17.41
C ASP A 71 -2.55 0.54 17.93
N SER A 72 -3.00 1.47 17.09
CA SER A 72 -3.32 2.84 17.48
C SER A 72 -4.76 2.87 17.97
N ILE A 73 -5.04 2.02 18.95
CA ILE A 73 -6.12 2.17 19.91
C ILE A 73 -5.46 1.95 21.26
N HIS A 74 -4.86 3.02 21.78
CA HIS A 74 -4.69 3.41 23.18
C HIS A 74 -3.63 4.51 23.21
N ALA A 75 -4.02 5.71 22.79
CA ALA A 75 -3.39 6.93 23.25
C ALA A 75 -4.46 7.72 24.02
N GLN A 76 -4.50 7.42 25.32
CA GLN A 76 -5.07 8.20 26.44
C GLN A 76 -6.56 8.49 26.44
#